data_AF-A0A0A9FRV9-F1
#
_entry.id   AF-A0A0A9FRV9-F1
#
_cell.length_a   1.000
_cell.length_b   1.000
_cell.length_c   1.000
_cell.angle_alpha   90.00
_cell.angle_beta   90.00
_cell.angle_gamma   90.00
#
_symmetry.space_group_name_H-M   'P 1'
#
loop_
_entity.id
_entity.type
_entity.pdbx_description
1 polymer ?
#
loop_
_entity_poly.entity_id
_entity_poly.type
_entity_poly.pdbx_seq_one_letter_code
_entity_poly.pdbx_strand_id
1 'polypeptide(L)' 'MADGGGEGGPLVAAAAALKDQGNEQFKSGNHLKAAALYTQAIKLDPDNPTVYRFRSLLVLRLACRGML' A
#
# COMPACT_ATOMS: atom_id res chain seq x y z
N MET A 1 -24.14 -13.20 5.50
CA MET A 1 -23.21 -12.83 4.41
C MET A 1 -23.66 -11.49 3.87
N ALA A 2 -23.10 -10.41 4.42
CA ALA A 2 -23.27 -9.07 3.87
C ALA A 2 -21.86 -8.59 3.59
N ASP A 3 -21.47 -8.57 2.32
CA ASP A 3 -20.32 -7.77 1.91
C ASP A 3 -20.75 -7.08 0.62
N GLY A 4 -21.44 -5.96 0.84
CA GLY A 4 -21.89 -5.09 -0.24
C GLY A 4 -20.64 -4.61 -0.98
N GLY A 5 -20.53 -4.99 -2.24
CA GLY A 5 -19.57 -4.44 -3.18
C GLY A 5 -19.84 -2.95 -3.35
N GLY A 6 -19.27 -2.14 -2.45
CA GLY A 6 -19.26 -0.70 -2.53
C GLY A 6 -18.38 -0.27 -3.68
N GLU A 7 -19.02 0.03 -4.80
CA GLU A 7 -18.76 1.18 -5.66
C GLU A 7 -17.38 1.82 -5.44
N GLY A 8 -16.38 1.35 -6.19
CA GLY A 8 -15.06 1.96 -6.20
C GLY A 8 -15.12 3.34 -6.83
N GLY A 9 -15.45 4.35 -6.02
CA GLY A 9 -15.36 5.75 -6.43
C GLY A 9 -13.96 6.13 -6.91
N PRO A 10 -13.77 7.30 -7.53
CA PRO A 10 -12.49 7.73 -8.10
C PRO A 10 -11.29 7.69 -7.12
N LEU A 11 -11.57 7.69 -5.82
CA LEU A 11 -10.59 7.55 -4.74
C LEU A 11 -9.95 6.16 -4.68
N VAL A 12 -10.70 5.08 -4.96
CA VAL A 12 -10.21 3.70 -4.98
C VAL A 12 -9.27 3.47 -6.17
N ALA A 13 -9.61 4.04 -7.32
CA ALA A 13 -8.74 4.00 -8.50
C ALA A 13 -7.41 4.72 -8.25
N ALA A 14 -7.44 5.87 -7.56
CA ALA A 14 -6.24 6.59 -7.16
C ALA A 14 -5.40 5.80 -6.12
N ALA A 15 -6.03 5.12 -5.18
CA ALA A 15 -5.34 4.23 -4.23
C ALA A 15 -4.64 3.05 -4.94
N ALA A 16 -5.30 2.46 -5.94
CA ALA A 16 -4.71 1.39 -6.76
C ALA A 16 -3.49 1.88 -7.57
N ALA A 17 -3.56 3.08 -8.16
CA ALA A 17 -2.44 3.68 -8.88
C ALA A 17 -1.23 3.95 -7.95
N LEU A 18 -1.47 4.50 -6.75
CA LEU A 18 -0.42 4.71 -5.74
C LEU A 18 0.20 3.40 -5.26
N LYS A 19 -0.61 2.34 -5.12
CA LYS A 19 -0.13 0.99 -4.79
C LYS A 19 0.80 0.47 -5.89
N ASP A 20 0.44 0.61 -7.16
CA ASP A 20 1.28 0.17 -8.28
C ASP A 20 2.60 0.96 -8.34
N GLN A 21 2.55 2.28 -8.16
CA GLN A 21 3.76 3.10 -8.04
C GLN A 21 4.63 2.68 -6.84
N GLY A 22 4.01 2.35 -5.71
CA GLY A 22 4.71 1.84 -4.53
C GLY A 22 5.42 0.52 -4.82
N ASN A 23 4.81 -0.35 -5.62
CA ASN A 23 5.38 -1.62 -6.04
C ASN A 23 6.58 -1.42 -6.98
N GLU A 24 6.52 -0.47 -7.89
CA GLU A 24 7.66 -0.09 -8.73
C GLU A 24 8.84 0.40 -7.89
N GLN A 25 8.60 1.32 -6.95
CA GLN A 25 9.65 1.81 -6.05
C GLN A 25 10.21 0.70 -5.16
N PHE A 26 9.36 -0.24 -4.72
CA PHE A 26 9.79 -1.39 -3.95
C PHE A 26 10.71 -2.31 -4.77
N LYS A 27 10.36 -2.58 -6.03
CA LYS A 27 11.21 -3.35 -6.96
C LYS A 27 12.53 -2.65 -7.24
N SER A 28 12.55 -1.32 -7.32
CA SER A 28 13.77 -0.52 -7.44
C SER A 28 14.62 -0.46 -6.16
N GLY A 29 14.21 -1.12 -5.07
CA GLY A 29 14.92 -1.07 -3.78
C GLY A 29 14.67 0.22 -2.97
N ASN A 30 13.84 1.13 -3.48
CA ASN A 30 13.44 2.38 -2.82
C ASN A 30 12.29 2.17 -1.83
N HIS A 31 12.57 1.40 -0.78
CA HIS A 31 11.58 0.98 0.20
C HIS A 31 10.94 2.18 0.94
N LEU A 32 11.69 3.27 1.16
CA LEU A 32 11.16 4.48 1.81
C LEU A 32 10.11 5.21 0.94
N LYS A 33 10.37 5.35 -0.37
CA LYS A 33 9.41 5.94 -1.31
C LYS A 33 8.18 5.05 -1.47
N ALA A 34 8.38 3.74 -1.57
CA ALA A 34 7.28 2.78 -1.58
C ALA A 34 6.39 2.93 -0.33
N ALA A 35 6.99 3.15 0.85
CA ALA A 35 6.24 3.34 2.09
C ALA A 35 5.37 4.58 2.05
N ALA A 36 5.91 5.70 1.57
CA ALA A 36 5.17 6.95 1.43
C ALA A 36 4.00 6.82 0.45
N LEU A 37 4.17 6.08 -0.65
CA LEU A 37 3.12 5.84 -1.64
C LEU A 37 2.00 4.96 -1.08
N TYR A 38 2.34 3.84 -0.43
CA TYR A 38 1.34 3.02 0.25
C TYR A 38 0.64 3.77 1.39
N THR A 39 1.33 4.70 2.07
CA THR A 39 0.71 5.58 3.08
C THR A 39 -0.42 6.42 2.48
N GLN A 40 -0.16 7.02 1.32
CA GLN A 40 -1.17 7.83 0.64
C GLN A 40 -2.32 6.97 0.13
N ALA A 41 -2.04 5.78 -0.40
CA ALA A 41 -3.08 4.83 -0.79
C ALA A 41 -4.02 4.47 0.38
N ILE A 42 -3.49 4.26 1.59
CA ILE A 42 -4.32 4.00 2.79
C ILE A 42 -5.17 5.21 3.16
N LYS A 43 -4.66 6.43 3.00
CA LYS A 43 -5.42 7.64 3.30
C LYS A 43 -6.60 7.84 2.35
N LEU A 44 -6.47 7.37 1.10
CA LEU A 44 -7.53 7.45 0.10
C LEU A 44 -8.55 6.32 0.25
N ASP A 45 -8.08 5.13 0.63
CA ASP A 45 -8.92 3.94 0.78
C ASP A 45 -8.56 3.18 2.07
N PRO A 46 -8.96 3.71 3.24
CA PRO A 46 -8.63 3.11 4.53
C PRO A 46 -9.35 1.78 4.77
N ASP A 47 -10.44 1.53 4.03
CA ASP A 47 -11.25 0.32 4.11
C ASP A 47 -10.60 -0.87 3.36
N ASN A 48 -9.53 -0.63 2.60
CA ASN A 48 -8.92 -1.64 1.77
C ASN A 48 -7.88 -2.50 2.51
N PRO A 49 -8.17 -3.78 2.80
CA PRO A 49 -7.24 -4.65 3.51
C PRO A 49 -5.97 -4.94 2.70
N THR A 50 -6.03 -4.79 1.38
CA THR A 50 -4.89 -5.04 0.48
C THR A 50 -3.76 -4.03 0.70
N VAL A 51 -4.09 -2.74 0.85
CA VAL A 51 -3.08 -1.69 1.01
C VAL A 51 -2.37 -1.82 2.36
N TYR A 52 -3.11 -2.21 3.40
CA TYR A 52 -2.53 -2.57 4.69
C TYR A 52 -1.53 -3.72 4.57
N ARG A 53 -1.88 -4.81 3.87
CA ARG A 53 -0.99 -5.96 3.65
C ARG A 53 0.35 -5.56 3.01
N PHE A 54 0.34 -4.69 2.02
CA PHE A 54 1.56 -4.20 1.36
C PHE A 54 2.42 -3.32 2.28
N ARG A 55 1.79 -2.46 3.09
CA ARG A 55 2.48 -1.67 4.14
C ARG A 55 3.14 -2.55 5.20
N SER A 56 2.45 -3.60 5.66
CA SER A 56 2.98 -4.57 6.63
C SER A 56 4.20 -5.30 6.09
N LEU A 57 4.15 -5.75 4.83
CA LEU A 57 5.27 -6.43 4.17
C LEU A 57 6.51 -5.54 4.08
N LEU A 58 6.29 -4.26 3.80
CA LEU A 58 7.34 -3.27 3.69
C LEU A 58 7.98 -2.93 5.04
N VAL A 59 7.16 -2.75 6.09
CA VAL A 59 7.61 -2.56 7.47
C VAL A 59 8.42 -3.77 7.93
N LEU A 60 7.97 -4.99 7.64
CA LEU A 60 8.71 -6.20 7.97
C LEU A 60 10.08 -6.24 7.26
N ARG A 61 10.12 -5.91 5.97
CA ARG A 61 11.36 -5.82 5.18
C ARG A 61 12.31 -4.73 5.67
N LEU A 62 11.80 -3.60 6.16
CA LEU A 62 12.61 -2.51 6.73
C LEU A 62 13.12 -2.88 8.13
N ALA A 63 12.26 -3.40 8.99
CA ALA A 63 12.59 -3.79 10.36
C ALA A 63 13.63 -4.92 10.40
N CYS A 64 13.52 -5.92 9.52
CA CYS A 64 14.49 -7.02 9.45
C CYS A 64 15.83 -6.61 8.82
N ARG A 65 15.94 -5.45 8.15
CA ARG A 65 17.19 -5.01 7.52
C ARG A 65 18.15 -4.30 8.50
N GLY A 66 17.74 -4.10 9.75
CA GLY A 66 18.58 -3.54 10.83
C GLY A 66 18.95 -4.53 11.94
N MET A 67 18.74 -5.84 11.75
CA MET A 67 19.07 -6.88 12.74
C MET A 67 20.30 -7.74 12.38
N LEU A 68 21.25 -7.23 11.60
CA LEU A 68 22.56 -7.86 11.40
C LEU A 68 23.66 -6.81 11.58
#